data_AF-A0A352T3D5-F1
#
_entry.id   AF-A0A352T3D5-F1
#
_cell.length_a   1.000
_cell.length_b   1.000
_cell.length_c   1.000
_cell.angle_alpha   90.00
_cell.angle_beta   90.00
_cell.angle_gamma   90.00
#
_symmetry.space_group_name_H-M   'P 1'
#
loop_
_entity.id
_entity.type
_entity.pdbx_description
1 polymer ?
#
loop_
_entity_poly.entity_id
_entity_poly.type
_entity_poly.pdbx_seq_one_letter_code
_entity_poly.pdbx_strand_id
1 'polypeptide(L)'
;MKNIIKVFLNDCKHIGRNVVALVVVMGLAVLPSLYAWFNILSNWDPYGPESTSNIKVAVAYDDTGINISGMDINISTNIVEALKTNDTIGWVFTDSTDEAIEGVWSGDYYAALIMPADFSKDMVSFLADNMTHPEIIYYTNQKKNAIAPKITDKAKTAVQQQVNATFISTLTEAIMKSADVAENIGDKNKADSTLESGSDSMNNSLIDILIAKFQVINTQVVTFDNVLSALSNIITTAQTSADTAKGISPDISGTFEGERAILNELNKTIGQSSLIDSSLFSTISHDIDAVSGYMNSISSIYNDMGYNIDDFNKSISQMGESINNTLVMVRNIEDNLNETTNKLVEFKNSGVYSLLQTAISFNTDELASFISAPVAITTEDLYPITNYGSAMSPFYSVLSIWVGALILVAIIHVKVHPFDGIKVNSVEAFFGRYITFFLIGQAQALLITLGDLFFIGIQCIHPFKFWFAAAFTSFVFTMITYSLTVAFENVGEAAAVVIMVIQVAGAGGTFPIQCLPAIYQAIYKYLPFTYAMDALRECVGGTYSWYYWKCILALLVYVGICLFIGLVIAKPCRKLNAIVDKSKEKSEIMI
;
A
#
# COMPACT_ATOMS: atom_id res chain seq x y z
N MET A 1 -2.86 55.78 30.76
CA MET A 1 -1.81 54.84 31.25
C MET A 1 -1.85 54.63 32.77
N LYS A 2 -1.85 55.69 33.61
CA LYS A 2 -1.90 55.52 35.08
C LYS A 2 -3.10 54.68 35.56
N ASN A 3 -4.29 54.86 34.96
CA ASN A 3 -5.47 54.09 35.35
C ASN A 3 -5.42 52.61 34.92
N ILE A 4 -4.81 52.29 33.77
CA ILE A 4 -4.59 50.90 33.31
C ILE A 4 -3.80 50.11 34.36
N ILE A 5 -2.68 50.68 34.81
CA ILE A 5 -1.83 50.07 35.84
C ILE A 5 -2.60 49.92 37.16
N LYS A 6 -3.41 50.92 37.55
CA LYS A 6 -4.22 50.82 38.78
C LYS A 6 -5.25 49.71 38.72
N VAL A 7 -5.93 49.48 37.58
CA VAL A 7 -6.87 48.36 37.41
C VAL A 7 -6.14 47.04 37.61
N PHE A 8 -5.01 46.87 36.93
CA PHE A 8 -4.19 45.66 37.05
C PHE A 8 -3.69 45.42 38.49
N LEU A 9 -3.12 46.44 39.14
CA LEU A 9 -2.65 46.32 40.52
C LEU A 9 -3.78 46.00 41.49
N ASN A 10 -4.99 46.52 41.23
CA ASN A 10 -6.17 46.18 42.01
C ASN A 10 -6.52 44.69 41.85
N ASP A 11 -6.45 44.14 40.63
CA ASP A 11 -6.66 42.71 40.40
C ASP A 11 -5.62 41.85 41.14
N CYS A 12 -4.33 42.19 41.02
CA CYS A 12 -3.27 41.49 41.76
C CYS A 12 -3.50 41.51 43.27
N LYS A 13 -3.94 42.66 43.81
CA LYS A 13 -4.24 42.81 45.24
C LYS A 13 -5.43 41.94 45.67
N HIS A 14 -6.46 41.81 44.85
CA HIS A 14 -7.62 40.95 45.15
C HIS A 14 -7.24 39.47 45.08
N ILE A 15 -6.50 39.07 44.04
CA ILE A 15 -6.00 37.69 43.89
C ILE A 15 -5.09 37.33 45.07
N GLY A 16 -4.15 38.20 45.44
CA GLY A 16 -3.21 37.94 46.53
C GLY A 16 -3.82 37.96 47.93
N ARG A 17 -4.96 38.62 48.14
CA ARG A 17 -5.64 38.66 49.45
C ARG A 17 -6.65 37.54 49.66
N ASN A 18 -7.15 36.94 48.58
CA ASN A 18 -8.15 35.89 48.63
C ASN A 18 -7.51 34.55 48.28
N VAL A 19 -7.35 33.68 49.28
CA VAL A 19 -6.76 32.34 49.12
C VAL A 19 -7.50 31.52 48.06
N VAL A 20 -8.83 31.62 47.99
CA VAL A 20 -9.63 30.92 46.99
C VAL A 20 -9.31 31.43 45.59
N ALA A 21 -9.23 32.75 45.39
CA ALA A 21 -8.86 33.33 44.11
C ALA A 21 -7.44 32.93 43.68
N LEU A 22 -6.50 32.87 44.62
CA LEU A 22 -5.13 32.43 44.37
C LEU A 22 -5.07 30.95 43.96
N VAL A 23 -5.79 30.06 44.66
CA VAL A 23 -5.89 28.63 44.30
C VAL A 23 -6.51 28.45 42.92
N VAL A 24 -7.57 29.20 42.61
CA VAL A 24 -8.21 29.17 41.29
C VAL A 24 -7.23 29.63 40.20
N VAL A 25 -6.47 30.70 40.40
CA VAL A 25 -5.47 31.17 39.44
C VAL A 25 -4.32 30.17 39.25
N MET A 26 -3.86 29.52 40.33
CA MET A 26 -2.87 28.44 40.21
C MET A 26 -3.42 27.24 39.43
N GLY A 27 -4.66 26.82 39.71
CA GLY A 27 -5.34 25.76 38.96
C GLY A 27 -5.49 26.11 37.48
N LEU A 28 -5.91 27.34 37.19
CA LEU A 28 -5.99 27.87 35.82
C LEU A 28 -4.65 27.83 35.09
N ALA A 29 -3.53 28.12 35.78
CA ALA A 29 -2.21 28.08 35.18
C ALA A 29 -1.76 26.65 34.80
N VAL A 30 -2.13 25.65 35.61
CA VAL A 30 -1.64 24.26 35.46
C VAL A 30 -2.55 23.40 34.57
N LEU A 31 -3.88 23.58 34.64
CA LEU A 31 -4.86 22.72 33.96
C LEU A 31 -4.60 22.52 32.45
N PRO A 32 -4.30 23.57 31.66
CA PRO A 32 -3.99 23.40 30.24
C PRO A 32 -2.76 22.52 29.99
N SER A 33 -1.76 22.61 30.85
CA SER A 33 -0.52 21.85 30.72
C SER A 33 -0.77 20.36 30.93
N LEU A 34 -1.59 20.00 31.91
CA LEU A 34 -2.00 18.60 32.12
C LEU A 34 -2.67 18.02 30.87
N TYR A 35 -3.55 18.79 30.22
CA TYR A 35 -4.18 18.35 28.98
C TYR A 35 -3.14 18.06 27.88
N ALA A 36 -2.17 18.95 27.66
CA ALA A 36 -1.13 18.75 26.65
C ALA A 36 -0.32 17.50 26.98
N TRP A 37 0.22 17.43 28.20
CA TRP A 37 1.16 16.38 28.60
C TRP A 37 0.54 14.98 28.54
N PHE A 38 -0.68 14.80 29.08
CA PHE A 38 -1.34 13.50 29.03
C PHE A 38 -1.66 13.04 27.60
N ASN A 39 -2.05 13.96 26.72
CA ASN A 39 -2.35 13.63 25.33
C ASN A 39 -1.08 13.38 24.50
N ILE A 40 0.01 14.11 24.75
CA ILE A 40 1.29 13.85 24.08
C ILE A 40 1.84 12.50 24.54
N LEU A 41 1.80 12.22 25.85
CA LEU A 41 2.30 10.98 26.42
C LEU A 41 1.50 9.76 25.96
N SER A 42 0.17 9.86 25.88
CA SER A 42 -0.66 8.75 25.39
C SER A 42 -0.43 8.43 23.91
N ASN A 43 0.11 9.38 23.16
CA ASN A 43 0.47 9.24 21.74
C ASN A 43 1.99 9.20 21.54
N TRP A 44 2.78 8.82 22.56
CA TRP A 44 4.23 8.94 22.48
C TRP A 44 4.85 8.18 21.30
N ASP A 45 4.57 6.88 21.18
CA ASP A 45 5.03 6.08 20.06
C ASP A 45 4.10 4.88 19.78
N PRO A 46 2.91 5.10 19.20
CA PRO A 46 1.97 4.02 18.90
C PRO A 46 2.42 3.10 17.75
N TYR A 47 3.49 3.47 17.04
CA TYR A 47 4.03 2.71 15.90
C TYR A 47 5.37 2.04 16.21
N GLY A 48 5.97 2.31 17.37
CA GLY A 48 7.22 1.71 17.81
C GLY A 48 7.06 0.24 18.24
N PRO A 49 8.15 -0.54 18.26
CA PRO A 49 8.13 -1.98 18.54
C PRO A 49 7.46 -2.34 19.87
N GLU A 50 7.72 -1.57 20.95
CA GLU A 50 7.10 -1.81 22.26
C GLU A 50 5.58 -1.69 22.21
N SER A 51 5.04 -0.79 21.38
CA SER A 51 3.59 -0.61 21.21
C SER A 51 3.00 -1.65 20.25
N THR A 52 3.65 -1.88 19.12
CA THR A 52 3.13 -2.77 18.06
C THR A 52 3.21 -4.25 18.43
N SER A 53 4.15 -4.65 19.29
CA SER A 53 4.21 -5.99 19.90
C SER A 53 3.00 -6.30 20.79
N ASN A 54 2.29 -5.28 21.30
CA ASN A 54 1.03 -5.47 22.03
C ASN A 54 -0.19 -5.66 21.10
N ILE A 55 -0.03 -5.44 19.79
CA ILE A 55 -1.09 -5.64 18.80
C ILE A 55 -1.07 -7.10 18.38
N LYS A 56 -2.04 -7.86 18.92
CA LYS A 56 -2.20 -9.28 18.61
C LYS A 56 -2.68 -9.50 17.18
N VAL A 57 -1.86 -10.19 16.39
CA VAL A 57 -2.18 -10.64 15.02
C VAL A 57 -2.11 -12.16 15.00
N ALA A 58 -3.25 -12.80 14.74
CA ALA A 58 -3.32 -14.24 14.67
C ALA A 58 -2.73 -14.77 13.36
N VAL A 59 -2.10 -15.94 13.41
CA VAL A 59 -1.60 -16.66 12.24
C VAL A 59 -2.04 -18.11 12.38
N ALA A 60 -2.73 -18.59 11.35
CA ALA A 60 -3.12 -19.99 11.23
C ALA A 60 -2.83 -20.49 9.82
N TYR A 61 -2.68 -21.79 9.68
CA TYR A 61 -2.52 -22.43 8.39
C TYR A 61 -3.23 -23.78 8.37
N ASP A 62 -3.97 -24.02 7.29
CA ASP A 62 -4.53 -25.33 6.97
C ASP A 62 -3.68 -26.06 5.92
N ASP A 63 -2.58 -25.43 5.50
CA ASP A 63 -1.65 -25.90 4.48
C ASP A 63 -1.08 -27.28 4.80
N THR A 64 -1.33 -28.23 3.90
CA THR A 64 -0.94 -29.63 4.08
C THR A 64 0.46 -29.93 3.57
N GLY A 65 1.11 -28.96 2.92
CA GLY A 65 2.37 -29.18 2.21
C GLY A 65 2.18 -29.96 0.91
N ILE A 66 3.29 -30.23 0.22
CA ILE A 66 3.29 -31.00 -1.02
C ILE A 66 4.54 -31.88 -1.11
N ASN A 67 4.37 -33.11 -1.58
CA ASN A 67 5.49 -33.98 -1.89
C ASN A 67 5.84 -33.88 -3.38
N ILE A 68 7.04 -33.40 -3.70
CA ILE A 68 7.56 -33.37 -5.08
C ILE A 68 8.85 -34.19 -5.12
N SER A 69 8.89 -35.22 -5.97
CA SER A 69 10.07 -36.08 -6.18
C SER A 69 10.67 -36.65 -4.88
N GLY A 70 9.83 -37.00 -3.89
CA GLY A 70 10.26 -37.58 -2.61
C GLY A 70 10.64 -36.56 -1.54
N MET A 71 10.47 -35.25 -1.79
CA MET A 71 10.69 -34.18 -0.83
C MET A 71 9.36 -33.62 -0.33
N ASP A 72 9.14 -33.68 0.99
CA ASP A 72 8.04 -32.97 1.63
C ASP A 72 8.40 -31.49 1.76
N ILE A 73 7.67 -30.64 1.04
CA ILE A 73 7.82 -29.19 1.05
C ILE A 73 6.62 -28.61 1.78
N ASN A 74 6.88 -27.91 2.89
CA ASN A 74 5.86 -27.17 3.64
C ASN A 74 6.36 -25.74 3.88
N ILE A 75 5.85 -24.81 3.07
CA ILE A 75 6.27 -23.41 3.05
C ILE A 75 5.63 -22.63 4.20
N SER A 76 4.39 -22.96 4.57
CA SER A 76 3.69 -22.30 5.69
C SER A 76 4.44 -22.45 7.01
N THR A 77 5.05 -23.61 7.26
CA THR A 77 5.88 -23.84 8.46
C THR A 77 7.09 -22.92 8.49
N ASN A 78 7.80 -22.76 7.37
CA ASN A 78 8.95 -21.86 7.28
C ASN A 78 8.56 -20.39 7.50
N ILE A 79 7.41 -19.97 6.96
CA ILE A 79 6.87 -18.62 7.20
C ILE A 79 6.56 -18.43 8.68
N VAL A 80 5.88 -19.40 9.31
CA VAL A 80 5.52 -19.35 10.72
C VAL A 80 6.77 -19.28 11.62
N GLU A 81 7.81 -20.07 11.32
CA GLU A 81 9.08 -20.01 12.06
C GLU A 81 9.78 -18.65 11.91
N ALA A 82 9.82 -18.09 10.70
CA ALA A 82 10.37 -16.75 10.47
C ALA A 82 9.58 -15.68 11.24
N LEU A 83 8.25 -15.76 11.25
CA LEU A 83 7.40 -14.83 12.02
C LEU A 83 7.60 -14.95 13.53
N LYS A 84 7.88 -16.15 14.06
CA LYS A 84 8.22 -16.33 15.49
C LYS A 84 9.48 -15.59 15.90
N THR A 85 10.41 -15.34 14.98
CA THR A 85 11.62 -14.56 15.25
C THR A 85 11.40 -13.04 15.18
N ASN A 86 10.27 -12.60 14.62
CA ASN A 86 9.92 -11.19 14.50
C ASN A 86 9.15 -10.72 15.76
N ASP A 87 9.77 -9.84 16.54
CA ASP A 87 9.19 -9.29 17.77
C ASP A 87 8.47 -7.94 17.57
N THR A 88 8.44 -7.43 16.34
CA THR A 88 7.83 -6.13 16.03
C THR A 88 6.30 -6.14 16.11
N ILE A 89 5.68 -7.31 15.93
CA ILE A 89 4.23 -7.52 15.97
C ILE A 89 3.93 -8.60 17.02
N GLY A 90 2.80 -8.46 17.71
CA GLY A 90 2.32 -9.46 18.67
C GLY A 90 1.75 -10.69 17.97
N TRP A 91 2.60 -11.53 17.38
CA TRP A 91 2.14 -12.74 16.70
C TRP A 91 1.50 -13.73 17.67
N VAL A 92 0.32 -14.23 17.30
CA VAL A 92 -0.37 -15.31 18.01
C VAL A 92 -0.60 -16.45 17.04
N PHE A 93 0.03 -17.59 17.28
CA PHE A 93 -0.16 -18.78 16.44
C PHE A 93 -1.28 -19.60 17.06
N THR A 94 -2.37 -19.79 16.32
CA THR A 94 -3.55 -20.52 16.80
C THR A 94 -3.56 -21.94 16.26
N ASP A 95 -4.28 -22.84 16.94
CA ASP A 95 -4.31 -24.26 16.57
C ASP A 95 -5.22 -24.51 15.35
N SER A 96 -6.13 -23.57 15.05
CA SER A 96 -7.05 -23.67 13.90
C SER A 96 -7.35 -22.32 13.27
N THR A 97 -7.75 -22.35 11.99
CA THR A 97 -8.28 -21.19 11.25
C THR A 97 -9.53 -20.62 11.90
N ASP A 98 -10.43 -21.47 12.40
CA ASP A 98 -11.67 -21.03 13.06
C ASP A 98 -11.39 -20.23 14.34
N GLU A 99 -10.42 -20.67 15.15
CA GLU A 99 -9.99 -19.92 16.34
C GLU A 99 -9.40 -18.55 15.98
N ALA A 100 -8.56 -18.49 14.95
CA ALA A 100 -7.99 -17.22 14.48
C ALA A 100 -9.08 -16.25 14.01
N ILE A 101 -10.03 -16.74 13.21
CA ILE A 101 -11.12 -15.92 12.67
C ILE A 101 -12.06 -15.48 13.78
N GLU A 102 -12.49 -16.38 14.66
CA GLU A 102 -13.36 -16.05 15.79
C GLU A 102 -12.69 -15.05 16.74
N GLY A 103 -11.39 -15.19 17.00
CA GLY A 103 -10.63 -14.21 17.79
C GLY A 103 -10.59 -12.82 17.15
N VAL A 104 -10.63 -12.71 15.82
CA VAL A 104 -10.80 -11.41 15.13
C VAL A 104 -12.22 -10.88 15.31
N TRP A 105 -13.25 -11.74 15.24
CA TRP A 105 -14.65 -11.35 15.44
C TRP A 105 -14.97 -10.91 16.87
N SER A 106 -14.50 -11.66 17.86
CA SER A 106 -14.62 -11.36 19.30
C SER A 106 -13.84 -10.09 19.66
N GLY A 107 -12.78 -9.81 18.90
CA GLY A 107 -11.86 -8.71 19.15
C GLY A 107 -10.71 -9.09 20.08
N ASP A 108 -10.45 -10.37 20.33
CA ASP A 108 -9.23 -10.83 21.00
C ASP A 108 -7.98 -10.56 20.15
N TYR A 109 -8.13 -10.67 18.82
CA TYR A 109 -7.12 -10.35 17.82
C TYR A 109 -7.54 -9.13 16.98
N TYR A 110 -6.57 -8.32 16.55
CA TYR A 110 -6.83 -7.18 15.67
C TYR A 110 -6.92 -7.58 14.20
N ALA A 111 -6.18 -8.62 13.84
CA ALA A 111 -6.17 -9.21 12.51
C ALA A 111 -5.79 -10.69 12.58
N ALA A 112 -6.06 -11.42 11.50
CA ALA A 112 -5.60 -12.79 11.28
C ALA A 112 -5.06 -12.97 9.87
N LEU A 113 -4.03 -13.79 9.71
CA LEU A 113 -3.46 -14.23 8.44
C LEU A 113 -3.63 -15.74 8.33
N ILE A 114 -4.36 -16.17 7.31
CA ILE A 114 -4.71 -17.58 7.10
C ILE A 114 -4.05 -18.08 5.82
N MET A 115 -3.23 -19.11 5.93
CA MET A 115 -2.67 -19.84 4.79
C MET A 115 -3.58 -21.04 4.45
N PRO A 116 -4.24 -21.06 3.28
CA PRO A 116 -5.16 -22.14 2.89
C PRO A 116 -4.47 -23.50 2.68
N ALA A 117 -5.27 -24.56 2.57
CA ALA A 117 -4.78 -25.95 2.45
C ALA A 117 -3.85 -26.22 1.26
N ASP A 118 -4.06 -25.52 0.14
CA ASP A 118 -3.27 -25.65 -1.09
C ASP A 118 -2.11 -24.64 -1.17
N PHE A 119 -1.83 -23.86 -0.12
CA PHE A 119 -0.85 -22.77 -0.16
C PHE A 119 0.55 -23.21 -0.63
N SER A 120 1.11 -24.28 -0.05
CA SER A 120 2.43 -24.79 -0.49
C SER A 120 2.41 -25.33 -1.91
N LYS A 121 1.30 -25.92 -2.35
CA LYS A 121 1.11 -26.42 -3.72
C LYS A 121 1.05 -25.27 -4.72
N ASP A 122 0.32 -24.20 -4.40
CA ASP A 122 0.24 -23.02 -5.25
C ASP A 122 1.59 -22.31 -5.37
N MET A 123 2.37 -22.26 -4.29
CA MET A 123 3.72 -21.71 -4.28
C MET A 123 4.70 -22.48 -5.18
N VAL A 124 4.51 -23.79 -5.40
CA VAL A 124 5.38 -24.59 -6.28
C VAL A 124 4.72 -24.95 -7.62
N SER A 125 3.54 -24.40 -7.89
CA SER A 125 2.77 -24.65 -9.12
C SER A 125 3.52 -24.26 -10.39
N PHE A 126 4.53 -23.38 -10.29
CA PHE A 126 5.43 -23.03 -11.39
C PHE A 126 6.28 -24.21 -11.89
N LEU A 127 6.47 -25.26 -11.07
CA LEU A 127 7.10 -26.52 -11.45
C LEU A 127 6.12 -27.50 -12.11
N ALA A 128 4.81 -27.23 -12.02
CA ALA A 128 3.74 -28.07 -12.54
C ALA A 128 3.17 -27.48 -13.84
N ASP A 129 2.41 -28.29 -14.58
CA ASP A 129 1.81 -27.91 -15.86
C ASP A 129 0.71 -26.82 -15.73
N ASN A 130 0.27 -26.49 -14.51
CA ASN A 130 -0.78 -25.51 -14.21
C ASN A 130 -0.35 -24.47 -13.15
N MET A 131 0.09 -23.30 -13.60
CA MET A 131 0.48 -22.22 -12.70
C MET A 131 -0.72 -21.60 -11.96
N THR A 132 -0.66 -21.56 -10.64
CA THR A 132 -1.63 -20.92 -9.73
C THR A 132 -0.93 -19.88 -8.85
N HIS A 133 -1.68 -18.90 -8.33
CA HIS A 133 -1.12 -17.86 -7.46
C HIS A 133 -1.37 -18.19 -5.99
N PRO A 134 -0.33 -18.23 -5.14
CA PRO A 134 -0.49 -18.47 -3.72
C PRO A 134 -1.14 -17.27 -3.04
N GLU A 135 -2.15 -17.53 -2.20
CA GLU A 135 -2.90 -16.50 -1.48
C GLU A 135 -2.83 -16.69 0.04
N ILE A 136 -2.75 -15.56 0.77
CA ILE A 136 -2.94 -15.52 2.23
C ILE A 136 -4.16 -14.66 2.50
N ILE A 137 -5.14 -15.22 3.21
CA ILE A 137 -6.38 -14.51 3.54
C ILE A 137 -6.13 -13.66 4.78
N TYR A 138 -6.34 -12.34 4.64
CA TYR A 138 -6.17 -11.38 5.72
C TYR A 138 -7.52 -10.91 6.26
N TYR A 139 -7.78 -11.23 7.52
CA TYR A 139 -8.94 -10.74 8.27
C TYR A 139 -8.50 -9.58 9.14
N THR A 140 -9.29 -8.51 9.21
CA THR A 140 -9.00 -7.35 10.07
C THR A 140 -10.26 -6.85 10.75
N ASN A 141 -10.15 -6.54 12.04
CA ASN A 141 -11.24 -5.97 12.83
C ASN A 141 -11.13 -4.44 12.84
N GLN A 142 -11.66 -3.81 11.79
CA GLN A 142 -11.69 -2.35 11.68
C GLN A 142 -12.59 -1.67 12.73
N LYS A 143 -13.51 -2.41 13.35
CA LYS A 143 -14.42 -1.90 14.40
C LYS A 143 -13.68 -1.63 15.70
N LYS A 144 -12.68 -2.46 16.04
CA LYS A 144 -11.97 -2.35 17.34
C LYS A 144 -11.22 -1.03 17.47
N ASN A 145 -10.57 -0.57 16.40
CA ASN A 145 -9.86 0.70 16.39
C ASN A 145 -9.59 1.16 14.94
N ALA A 146 -9.71 2.46 14.66
CA ALA A 146 -9.54 3.02 13.31
C ALA A 146 -8.08 3.03 12.79
N ILE A 147 -7.09 3.03 13.69
CA ILE A 147 -5.66 3.06 13.36
C ILE A 147 -5.10 1.64 13.29
N ALA A 148 -5.65 0.70 14.07
CA ALA A 148 -5.16 -0.68 14.11
C ALA A 148 -5.00 -1.34 12.73
N PRO A 149 -5.95 -1.21 11.77
CA PRO A 149 -5.74 -1.72 10.41
C PRO A 149 -4.47 -1.20 9.73
N LYS A 150 -4.10 0.06 9.97
CA LYS A 150 -2.86 0.63 9.42
C LYS A 150 -1.60 0.07 10.07
N ILE A 151 -1.68 -0.35 11.33
CA ILE A 151 -0.59 -1.04 12.02
C ILE A 151 -0.51 -2.48 11.55
N THR A 152 -1.64 -3.20 11.49
CA THR A 152 -1.68 -4.60 11.04
C THR A 152 -1.42 -4.76 9.53
N ASP A 153 -1.62 -3.73 8.72
CA ASP A 153 -1.18 -3.71 7.31
C ASP A 153 0.35 -3.78 7.18
N LYS A 154 1.11 -3.27 8.17
CA LYS A 154 2.57 -3.49 8.22
C LYS A 154 2.89 -4.96 8.48
N ALA A 155 2.13 -5.62 9.35
CA ALA A 155 2.25 -7.05 9.60
C ALA A 155 1.97 -7.85 8.32
N LYS A 156 0.88 -7.52 7.61
CA LYS A 156 0.58 -8.07 6.27
C LYS A 156 1.76 -7.91 5.31
N THR A 157 2.34 -6.72 5.24
CA THR A 157 3.48 -6.42 4.35
C THR A 157 4.72 -7.25 4.74
N ALA A 158 5.02 -7.37 6.04
CA ALA A 158 6.13 -8.18 6.53
C ALA A 158 5.95 -9.67 6.16
N VAL A 159 4.74 -10.21 6.32
CA VAL A 159 4.43 -11.58 5.89
C VAL A 159 4.57 -11.74 4.38
N GLN A 160 4.08 -10.78 3.60
CA GLN A 160 4.23 -10.80 2.14
C GLN A 160 5.71 -10.78 1.71
N GLN A 161 6.55 -9.97 2.37
CA GLN A 161 8.00 -9.96 2.12
C GLN A 161 8.65 -11.30 2.49
N GLN A 162 8.25 -11.90 3.62
CA GLN A 162 8.74 -13.21 4.04
C GLN A 162 8.33 -14.31 3.05
N VAL A 163 7.08 -14.32 2.60
CA VAL A 163 6.58 -15.25 1.58
C VAL A 163 7.38 -15.13 0.29
N ASN A 164 7.62 -13.90 -0.18
CA ASN A 164 8.42 -13.66 -1.38
C ASN A 164 9.86 -14.18 -1.22
N ALA A 165 10.50 -13.97 -0.07
CA ALA A 165 11.83 -14.50 0.22
C ALA A 165 11.84 -16.03 0.22
N THR A 166 10.86 -16.66 0.91
CA THR A 166 10.71 -18.12 0.95
C THR A 166 10.44 -18.69 -0.45
N PHE A 167 9.60 -18.04 -1.27
CA PHE A 167 9.34 -18.46 -2.66
C PHE A 167 10.63 -18.55 -3.47
N ILE A 168 11.46 -17.50 -3.45
CA ILE A 168 12.70 -17.49 -4.23
C ILE A 168 13.72 -18.49 -3.67
N SER A 169 13.78 -18.67 -2.34
CA SER A 169 14.62 -19.69 -1.72
C SER A 169 14.21 -21.10 -2.18
N THR A 170 12.92 -21.44 -2.13
CA THR A 170 12.39 -22.74 -2.61
C THR A 170 12.63 -22.94 -4.10
N LEU A 171 12.45 -21.89 -4.92
CA LEU A 171 12.80 -21.92 -6.35
C LEU A 171 14.28 -22.27 -6.54
N THR A 172 15.16 -21.67 -5.76
CA THR A 172 16.61 -21.89 -5.88
C THR A 172 17.03 -23.27 -5.38
N GLU A 173 16.43 -23.78 -4.30
CA GLU A 173 16.68 -25.13 -3.80
C GLU A 173 16.21 -26.20 -4.80
N ALA A 174 15.03 -26.00 -5.42
CA ALA A 174 14.54 -26.88 -6.49
C ALA A 174 15.50 -26.92 -7.69
N ILE A 175 16.06 -25.76 -8.08
CA ILE A 175 17.09 -25.66 -9.11
C ILE A 175 18.34 -26.48 -8.71
N MET A 176 18.85 -26.30 -7.48
CA MET A 176 20.05 -27.01 -7.02
C MET A 176 19.85 -28.54 -6.95
N LYS A 177 18.72 -29.03 -6.43
CA LYS A 177 18.47 -30.47 -6.33
C LYS A 177 18.21 -31.15 -7.67
N SER A 178 17.64 -30.44 -8.65
CA SER A 178 17.55 -30.96 -10.02
C SER A 178 18.92 -31.17 -10.68
N ALA A 179 19.94 -30.39 -10.27
CA ALA A 179 21.33 -30.56 -10.71
C ALA A 179 22.00 -31.79 -10.07
N ASP A 180 21.72 -32.06 -8.79
CA ASP A 180 22.23 -33.22 -8.04
C ASP A 180 21.73 -34.58 -8.60
N VAL A 181 20.52 -34.59 -9.17
CA VAL A 181 19.94 -35.76 -9.86
C VAL A 181 20.60 -36.00 -11.22
N ALA A 182 21.03 -34.94 -11.92
CA ALA A 182 21.75 -35.07 -13.19
C ALA A 182 23.17 -35.62 -12.99
N GLU A 183 23.82 -35.28 -11.88
CA GLU A 183 25.16 -35.78 -11.52
C GLU A 183 25.14 -37.30 -11.19
N ASN A 184 24.08 -37.78 -10.53
CA ASN A 184 23.94 -39.20 -10.17
C ASN A 184 23.55 -40.14 -11.32
N ILE A 185 23.16 -39.61 -12.49
CA ILE A 185 22.94 -40.41 -13.71
C ILE A 185 24.26 -40.60 -14.49
N GLY A 186 25.30 -39.82 -14.17
CA GLY A 186 26.56 -39.77 -14.91
C GLY A 186 27.71 -40.66 -14.43
N ASP A 187 27.63 -41.32 -13.27
CA ASP A 187 28.81 -41.98 -12.70
C ASP A 187 28.73 -43.51 -12.59
N LYS A 188 29.26 -44.17 -13.63
CA LYS A 188 30.14 -45.34 -13.47
C LYS A 188 31.31 -45.22 -14.43
N ASN A 189 32.38 -44.55 -13.96
CA ASN A 189 33.80 -44.78 -14.24
C ASN A 189 34.55 -43.50 -14.65
N LYS A 190 35.14 -42.79 -13.69
CA LYS A 190 36.61 -42.71 -13.48
C LYS A 190 36.96 -41.60 -12.48
N ALA A 191 37.45 -42.01 -11.31
CA ALA A 191 38.32 -41.19 -10.48
C ALA A 191 39.74 -41.18 -11.09
N ASP A 192 40.29 -40.01 -11.39
CA ASP A 192 41.32 -39.36 -10.56
C ASP A 192 42.13 -38.31 -11.35
N SER A 193 42.22 -37.10 -10.77
CA SER A 193 43.06 -35.94 -11.11
C SER A 193 42.84 -35.29 -12.51
N THR A 194 42.53 -34.00 -12.69
CA THR A 194 43.00 -32.82 -11.95
C THR A 194 42.09 -31.62 -12.31
N LEU A 195 41.35 -31.11 -11.32
CA LEU A 195 40.98 -29.71 -11.03
C LEU A 195 41.07 -28.60 -12.11
N GLU A 196 40.52 -28.79 -13.32
CA GLU A 196 40.29 -27.67 -14.26
C GLU A 196 39.00 -27.79 -15.11
N SER A 197 38.11 -28.73 -14.81
CA SER A 197 36.94 -29.03 -15.68
C SER A 197 35.58 -28.98 -14.96
N GLY A 198 35.54 -28.46 -13.73
CA GLY A 198 34.30 -28.37 -12.94
C GLY A 198 33.32 -27.27 -13.35
N SER A 199 33.65 -26.43 -14.35
CA SER A 199 32.80 -25.35 -14.82
C SER A 199 31.87 -25.75 -15.98
N ASP A 200 32.15 -26.85 -16.70
CA ASP A 200 31.47 -27.13 -17.97
C ASP A 200 30.21 -27.99 -17.85
N SER A 201 30.03 -28.74 -16.75
CA SER A 201 28.81 -29.53 -16.49
C SER A 201 27.71 -28.71 -15.82
N MET A 202 28.06 -27.64 -15.10
CA MET A 202 27.13 -26.68 -14.50
C MET A 202 26.49 -25.75 -15.55
N ASN A 203 27.15 -25.59 -16.71
CA ASN A 203 26.87 -24.54 -17.72
C ASN A 203 25.55 -24.71 -18.50
N ASN A 204 24.85 -25.84 -18.38
CA ASN A 204 23.93 -26.28 -19.44
C ASN A 204 22.61 -26.95 -18.98
N SER A 205 21.89 -26.47 -17.96
CA SER A 205 20.68 -27.19 -17.48
C SER A 205 19.36 -26.55 -17.93
N LEU A 206 18.97 -25.37 -17.44
CA LEU A 206 17.62 -24.83 -17.72
C LEU A 206 17.44 -24.32 -19.15
N ILE A 207 18.38 -23.50 -19.65
CA ILE A 207 18.31 -23.06 -21.04
C ILE A 207 18.51 -24.25 -21.97
N ASP A 208 19.28 -25.27 -21.61
CA ASP A 208 19.38 -26.49 -22.41
C ASP A 208 18.14 -27.37 -22.33
N ILE A 209 17.43 -27.42 -21.20
CA ILE A 209 16.13 -28.10 -21.11
C ILE A 209 15.10 -27.35 -21.98
N LEU A 210 15.09 -26.02 -21.94
CA LEU A 210 14.25 -25.20 -22.81
C LEU A 210 14.63 -25.36 -24.28
N ILE A 211 15.91 -25.26 -24.63
CA ILE A 211 16.44 -25.48 -25.99
C ILE A 211 16.12 -26.91 -26.45
N ALA A 212 16.34 -27.93 -25.63
CA ALA A 212 16.05 -29.32 -25.97
C ALA A 212 14.54 -29.53 -26.17
N LYS A 213 13.69 -28.96 -25.31
CA LYS A 213 12.24 -28.99 -25.51
C LYS A 213 11.83 -28.28 -26.81
N PHE A 214 12.36 -27.09 -27.09
CA PHE A 214 12.10 -26.39 -28.34
C PHE A 214 12.63 -27.12 -29.59
N GLN A 215 13.78 -27.79 -29.51
CA GLN A 215 14.34 -28.61 -30.59
C GLN A 215 13.53 -29.88 -30.87
N VAL A 216 13.02 -30.54 -29.82
CA VAL A 216 12.10 -31.68 -29.97
C VAL A 216 10.81 -31.23 -30.64
N ILE A 217 10.24 -30.09 -30.23
CA ILE A 217 9.05 -29.50 -30.87
C ILE A 217 9.36 -29.16 -32.34
N ASN A 218 10.51 -28.54 -32.62
CA ASN A 218 10.91 -28.20 -33.98
C ASN A 218 11.04 -29.43 -34.90
N THR A 219 11.61 -30.52 -34.39
CA THR A 219 11.72 -31.79 -35.13
C THR A 219 10.34 -32.36 -35.48
N GLN A 220 9.37 -32.23 -34.57
CA GLN A 220 7.99 -32.66 -34.81
C GLN A 220 7.29 -31.76 -35.84
N VAL A 221 7.48 -30.44 -35.79
CA VAL A 221 6.93 -29.49 -36.77
C VAL A 221 7.50 -29.73 -38.18
N VAL A 222 8.80 -29.98 -38.31
CA VAL A 222 9.44 -30.39 -39.57
C VAL A 222 8.83 -31.69 -40.11
N THR A 223 8.50 -32.63 -39.23
CA THR A 223 7.84 -33.88 -39.63
C THR A 223 6.44 -33.59 -40.19
N PHE A 224 5.68 -32.67 -39.58
CA PHE A 224 4.39 -32.21 -40.10
C PHE A 224 4.50 -31.49 -41.45
N ASP A 225 5.50 -30.62 -41.66
CA ASP A 225 5.72 -29.95 -42.95
C ASP A 225 6.02 -30.94 -44.08
N ASN A 226 6.87 -31.94 -43.81
CA ASN A 226 7.19 -32.99 -44.79
C ASN A 226 5.94 -33.79 -45.18
N VAL A 227 5.08 -34.08 -44.22
CA VAL A 227 3.83 -34.81 -44.44
C VAL A 227 2.81 -33.97 -45.21
N LEU A 228 2.63 -32.71 -44.85
CA LEU A 228 1.73 -31.79 -45.57
C LEU A 228 2.23 -31.53 -47.01
N SER A 229 3.54 -31.46 -47.21
CA SER A 229 4.16 -31.36 -48.53
C SER A 229 3.90 -32.61 -49.38
N ALA A 230 3.95 -33.81 -48.77
CA ALA A 230 3.57 -35.05 -49.45
C ALA A 230 2.09 -35.04 -49.85
N LEU A 231 1.19 -34.58 -48.97
CA LEU A 231 -0.24 -34.43 -49.26
C LEU A 231 -0.51 -33.39 -50.36
N SER A 232 0.22 -32.28 -50.38
CA SER A 232 0.13 -31.26 -51.45
C SER A 232 0.55 -31.84 -52.82
N ASN A 233 1.60 -32.66 -52.85
CA ASN A 233 2.02 -33.37 -54.07
C ASN A 233 0.97 -34.40 -54.53
N ILE A 234 0.30 -35.07 -53.59
CA ILE A 234 -0.82 -35.99 -53.87
C ILE A 234 -1.99 -35.23 -54.50
N ILE A 235 -2.41 -34.10 -53.92
CA ILE A 235 -3.46 -33.25 -54.49
C ILE A 235 -3.10 -32.81 -55.91
N THR A 236 -1.86 -32.38 -56.12
CA THR A 236 -1.37 -31.98 -57.45
C THR A 236 -1.44 -33.14 -58.44
N THR A 237 -1.06 -34.35 -58.01
CA THR A 237 -1.13 -35.58 -58.81
C THR A 237 -2.58 -35.95 -59.12
N ALA A 238 -3.48 -35.84 -58.15
CA ALA A 238 -4.91 -36.07 -58.30
C ALA A 238 -5.56 -35.05 -59.23
N GLN A 239 -5.18 -33.77 -59.17
CA GLN A 239 -5.60 -32.72 -60.12
C GLN A 239 -5.14 -33.06 -61.55
N THR A 240 -3.86 -33.38 -61.74
CA THR A 240 -3.35 -33.81 -63.05
C THR A 240 -4.00 -35.10 -63.55
N SER A 241 -4.36 -36.02 -62.64
CA SER A 241 -5.07 -37.27 -62.98
C SER A 241 -6.54 -37.03 -63.29
N ALA A 242 -7.20 -36.06 -62.64
CA ALA A 242 -8.55 -35.60 -62.98
C ALA A 242 -8.58 -34.96 -64.37
N ASP A 243 -7.57 -34.13 -64.67
CA ASP A 243 -7.36 -33.52 -65.98
C ASP A 243 -7.06 -34.60 -67.04
N THR A 244 -6.31 -35.65 -66.67
CA THR A 244 -6.01 -36.81 -67.53
C THR A 244 -7.20 -37.78 -67.67
N ALA A 245 -8.10 -37.86 -66.68
CA ALA A 245 -9.32 -38.68 -66.72
C ALA A 245 -10.34 -38.17 -67.74
N LYS A 246 -10.25 -36.90 -68.17
CA LYS A 246 -10.89 -36.42 -69.41
C LYS A 246 -10.36 -37.11 -70.69
N GLY A 247 -9.29 -37.90 -70.60
CA GLY A 247 -8.64 -38.61 -71.69
C GLY A 247 -7.98 -39.94 -71.28
N ILE A 248 -8.79 -40.95 -70.89
CA ILE A 248 -8.53 -42.42 -70.96
C ILE A 248 -7.21 -42.95 -70.33
N SER A 249 -7.26 -43.61 -69.16
CA SER A 249 -6.38 -44.76 -68.77
C SER A 249 -6.79 -45.42 -67.42
N PRO A 250 -6.53 -46.72 -67.15
CA PRO A 250 -7.15 -47.52 -66.09
C PRO A 250 -6.41 -47.65 -64.73
N ASP A 251 -5.31 -46.94 -64.47
CA ASP A 251 -4.41 -47.26 -63.33
C ASP A 251 -4.61 -46.42 -62.06
N ILE A 252 -5.85 -46.00 -61.80
CA ILE A 252 -6.19 -45.11 -60.68
C ILE A 252 -6.16 -45.87 -59.33
N SER A 253 -6.50 -47.16 -59.31
CA SER A 253 -6.63 -47.95 -58.08
C SER A 253 -5.31 -48.24 -57.36
N GLY A 254 -4.18 -48.35 -58.09
CA GLY A 254 -2.86 -48.58 -57.49
C GLY A 254 -2.33 -47.36 -56.72
N THR A 255 -2.67 -46.16 -57.19
CA THR A 255 -2.29 -44.89 -56.55
C THR A 255 -3.05 -44.70 -55.23
N PHE A 256 -4.35 -45.02 -55.21
CA PHE A 256 -5.19 -44.92 -54.00
C PHE A 256 -4.80 -45.88 -52.87
N GLU A 257 -4.37 -47.11 -53.19
CA GLU A 257 -3.92 -48.07 -52.17
C GLU A 257 -2.61 -47.60 -51.49
N GLY A 258 -1.69 -46.99 -52.25
CA GLY A 258 -0.47 -46.38 -51.71
C GLY A 258 -0.76 -45.20 -50.78
N GLU A 259 -1.75 -44.38 -51.12
CA GLU A 259 -2.17 -43.22 -50.33
C GLU A 259 -2.89 -43.61 -49.03
N ARG A 260 -3.68 -44.69 -49.06
CA ARG A 260 -4.32 -45.26 -47.85
C ARG A 260 -3.29 -45.75 -46.83
N ALA A 261 -2.16 -46.28 -47.30
CA ALA A 261 -1.07 -46.70 -46.43
C ALA A 261 -0.39 -45.49 -45.73
N ILE A 262 -0.22 -44.38 -46.45
CA ILE A 262 0.37 -43.15 -45.89
C ILE A 262 -0.54 -42.53 -44.83
N LEU A 263 -1.86 -42.43 -45.07
CA LEU A 263 -2.81 -41.91 -44.07
C LEU A 263 -2.84 -42.75 -42.78
N ASN A 264 -2.72 -44.07 -42.90
CA ASN A 264 -2.68 -44.96 -41.74
C ASN A 264 -1.41 -44.77 -40.89
N GLU A 265 -0.25 -44.53 -41.50
CA GLU A 265 1.00 -44.25 -40.76
C GLU A 265 0.96 -42.86 -40.10
N LEU A 266 0.27 -41.91 -40.73
CA LEU A 266 0.00 -40.56 -40.21
C LEU A 266 -0.83 -40.61 -38.92
N ASN A 267 -1.95 -41.34 -38.94
CA ASN A 267 -2.84 -41.51 -37.77
C ASN A 267 -2.11 -42.15 -36.58
N LYS A 268 -1.18 -43.06 -36.87
CA LYS A 268 -0.34 -43.72 -35.87
C LYS A 268 0.71 -42.79 -35.25
N THR A 269 1.33 -41.93 -36.07
CA THR A 269 2.33 -40.95 -35.61
C THR A 269 1.69 -39.86 -34.74
N ILE A 270 0.51 -39.42 -35.14
CA ILE A 270 -0.32 -38.43 -34.44
C ILE A 270 -0.78 -38.98 -33.08
N GLY A 271 -1.29 -40.22 -33.01
CA GLY A 271 -1.75 -40.85 -31.76
C GLY A 271 -0.66 -41.09 -30.69
N GLN A 272 0.61 -40.87 -31.00
CA GLN A 272 1.74 -41.05 -30.08
C GLN A 272 2.32 -39.74 -29.53
N SER A 273 1.81 -38.59 -29.95
CA SER A 273 2.28 -37.26 -29.55
C SER A 273 1.45 -36.70 -28.38
N SER A 274 1.98 -36.68 -27.16
CA SER A 274 1.25 -36.28 -25.93
C SER A 274 1.53 -34.86 -25.43
N LEU A 275 2.20 -34.00 -26.19
CA LEU A 275 2.84 -32.78 -25.65
C LEU A 275 2.36 -31.45 -26.25
N ILE A 276 1.34 -31.43 -27.10
CA ILE A 276 0.82 -30.18 -27.71
C ILE A 276 -0.69 -30.08 -27.46
N ASP A 277 -1.13 -28.88 -27.05
CA ASP A 277 -2.51 -28.55 -26.71
C ASP A 277 -3.52 -28.85 -27.83
N SER A 278 -4.72 -29.21 -27.39
CA SER A 278 -5.83 -29.89 -28.08
C SER A 278 -6.35 -29.25 -29.38
N SER A 279 -6.11 -27.95 -29.63
CA SER A 279 -6.75 -27.23 -30.73
C SER A 279 -6.10 -27.50 -32.10
N LEU A 280 -4.76 -27.41 -32.21
CA LEU A 280 -4.05 -27.71 -33.47
C LEU A 280 -4.20 -29.17 -33.87
N PHE A 281 -4.11 -30.08 -32.89
CA PHE A 281 -4.33 -31.50 -33.10
C PHE A 281 -5.76 -31.78 -33.55
N SER A 282 -6.75 -31.10 -32.98
CA SER A 282 -8.14 -31.24 -33.41
C SER A 282 -8.35 -30.77 -34.84
N THR A 283 -7.67 -29.70 -35.29
CA THR A 283 -7.73 -29.21 -36.67
C THR A 283 -7.06 -30.19 -37.63
N ILE A 284 -5.87 -30.70 -37.29
CA ILE A 284 -5.16 -31.68 -38.13
C ILE A 284 -5.93 -33.00 -38.21
N SER A 285 -6.46 -33.49 -37.09
CA SER A 285 -7.28 -34.70 -37.06
C SER A 285 -8.56 -34.50 -37.87
N HIS A 286 -9.20 -33.34 -37.75
CA HIS A 286 -10.38 -32.99 -38.54
C HIS A 286 -10.07 -32.93 -40.04
N ASP A 287 -8.93 -32.37 -40.43
CA ASP A 287 -8.49 -32.30 -41.82
C ASP A 287 -8.13 -33.69 -42.38
N ILE A 288 -7.51 -34.56 -41.58
CA ILE A 288 -7.23 -35.97 -41.95
C ILE A 288 -8.54 -36.75 -42.11
N ASP A 289 -9.49 -36.57 -41.21
CA ASP A 289 -10.81 -37.20 -41.29
C ASP A 289 -11.58 -36.69 -42.52
N ALA A 290 -11.47 -35.39 -42.84
CA ALA A 290 -12.02 -34.82 -44.07
C ALA A 290 -11.37 -35.43 -45.31
N VAL A 291 -10.03 -35.54 -45.36
CA VAL A 291 -9.28 -36.18 -46.45
C VAL A 291 -9.69 -37.65 -46.60
N SER A 292 -9.83 -38.40 -45.50
CA SER A 292 -10.31 -39.78 -45.50
C SER A 292 -11.75 -39.89 -46.04
N GLY A 293 -12.63 -38.98 -45.62
CA GLY A 293 -14.00 -38.85 -46.11
C GLY A 293 -14.04 -38.60 -47.63
N TYR A 294 -13.24 -37.65 -48.12
CA TYR A 294 -13.11 -37.37 -49.54
C TYR A 294 -12.55 -38.57 -50.30
N MET A 295 -11.52 -39.25 -49.79
CA MET A 295 -10.95 -40.43 -50.43
C MET A 295 -11.98 -41.56 -50.57
N ASN A 296 -12.84 -41.74 -49.56
CA ASN A 296 -13.94 -42.69 -49.60
C ASN A 296 -15.04 -42.27 -50.60
N SER A 297 -15.37 -40.97 -50.69
CA SER A 297 -16.28 -40.44 -51.70
C SER A 297 -15.74 -40.63 -53.12
N ILE A 298 -14.43 -40.45 -53.30
CA ILE A 298 -13.76 -40.65 -54.59
C ILE A 298 -13.74 -42.13 -54.99
N SER A 299 -13.45 -43.02 -54.05
CA SER A 299 -13.56 -44.48 -54.25
C SER A 299 -14.99 -44.90 -54.59
N SER A 300 -15.99 -44.28 -53.96
CA SER A 300 -17.42 -44.48 -54.28
C SER A 300 -17.78 -43.98 -55.69
N ILE A 301 -17.35 -42.79 -56.08
CA ILE A 301 -17.60 -42.19 -57.42
C ILE A 301 -16.89 -42.98 -58.52
N TYR A 302 -15.71 -43.54 -58.24
CA TYR A 302 -14.99 -44.44 -59.15
C TYR A 302 -15.76 -45.75 -59.40
N ASN A 303 -16.41 -46.28 -58.35
CA ASN A 303 -17.18 -47.53 -58.44
C ASN A 303 -18.57 -47.33 -59.07
N ASP A 304 -19.23 -46.19 -58.81
CA ASP A 304 -20.50 -45.80 -59.43
C ASP A 304 -20.23 -44.92 -60.66
N MET A 305 -19.96 -45.54 -61.82
CA MET A 305 -19.71 -44.82 -63.08
C MET A 305 -20.88 -43.88 -63.48
N GLY A 306 -20.83 -42.65 -62.99
CA GLY A 306 -21.76 -41.56 -63.26
C GLY A 306 -21.04 -40.21 -63.18
N TYR A 307 -20.41 -39.83 -64.30
CA TYR A 307 -19.61 -38.62 -64.52
C TYR A 307 -20.14 -37.33 -63.86
N ASN A 308 -19.59 -36.96 -62.70
CA ASN A 308 -19.64 -35.59 -62.19
C ASN A 308 -18.25 -35.11 -61.78
N ILE A 309 -17.37 -35.00 -62.78
CA ILE A 309 -15.96 -34.59 -62.67
C ILE A 309 -15.82 -33.16 -62.12
N ASP A 310 -16.83 -32.32 -62.29
CA ASP A 310 -16.80 -30.94 -61.79
C ASP A 310 -16.90 -30.88 -60.25
N ASP A 311 -17.74 -31.72 -59.64
CA ASP A 311 -17.82 -31.84 -58.17
C ASP A 311 -16.55 -32.49 -57.58
N PHE A 312 -15.94 -33.42 -58.31
CA PHE A 312 -14.63 -34.00 -57.97
C PHE A 312 -13.52 -32.94 -57.99
N ASN A 313 -13.43 -32.16 -59.07
CA ASN A 313 -12.46 -31.07 -59.20
C ASN A 313 -12.65 -30.00 -58.12
N LYS A 314 -13.89 -29.67 -57.78
CA LYS A 314 -14.21 -28.72 -56.71
C LYS A 314 -13.76 -29.25 -55.35
N SER A 315 -14.00 -30.54 -55.06
CA SER A 315 -13.59 -31.18 -53.81
C SER A 315 -12.07 -31.26 -53.69
N ILE A 316 -11.36 -31.63 -54.76
CA ILE A 316 -9.89 -31.66 -54.80
C ILE A 316 -9.31 -30.24 -54.66
N SER A 317 -9.91 -29.24 -55.29
CA SER A 317 -9.44 -27.85 -55.18
C SER A 317 -9.61 -27.31 -53.76
N GLN A 318 -10.75 -27.58 -53.12
CA GLN A 318 -11.00 -27.19 -51.72
C GLN A 318 -10.05 -27.92 -50.75
N MET A 319 -9.79 -29.21 -50.99
CA MET A 319 -8.80 -29.97 -50.23
C MET A 319 -7.38 -29.40 -50.40
N GLY A 320 -7.02 -29.00 -51.62
CA GLY A 320 -5.77 -28.32 -51.93
C GLY A 320 -5.60 -27.00 -51.18
N GLU A 321 -6.65 -26.19 -51.14
CA GLU A 321 -6.65 -24.91 -50.42
C GLU A 321 -6.49 -25.10 -48.90
N SER A 322 -7.24 -26.03 -48.30
CA SER A 322 -7.13 -26.34 -46.86
C SER A 322 -5.74 -26.86 -46.49
N ILE A 323 -5.19 -27.82 -47.24
CA ILE A 323 -3.85 -28.37 -46.98
C ILE A 323 -2.77 -27.31 -47.17
N ASN A 324 -2.89 -26.44 -48.17
CA ASN A 324 -1.96 -25.33 -48.37
C ASN A 324 -2.01 -24.33 -47.20
N ASN A 325 -3.20 -24.00 -46.69
CA ASN A 325 -3.35 -23.11 -45.54
C ASN A 325 -2.72 -23.71 -44.26
N THR A 326 -2.94 -25.00 -44.01
CA THR A 326 -2.33 -25.71 -42.87
C THR A 326 -0.80 -25.80 -43.02
N LEU A 327 -0.30 -26.01 -44.23
CA LEU A 327 1.14 -26.02 -44.53
C LEU A 327 1.80 -24.66 -44.29
N VAL A 328 1.14 -23.55 -44.67
CA VAL A 328 1.61 -22.19 -44.34
C VAL A 328 1.63 -21.96 -42.82
N MET A 329 0.61 -22.42 -42.09
CA MET A 329 0.56 -22.30 -40.63
C MET A 329 1.69 -23.08 -39.93
N VAL A 330 1.95 -24.31 -40.36
CA VAL A 330 3.03 -25.16 -39.83
C VAL A 330 4.40 -24.54 -40.08
N ARG A 331 4.65 -24.00 -41.28
CA ARG A 331 5.92 -23.29 -41.59
C ARG A 331 6.11 -22.04 -40.74
N ASN A 332 5.06 -21.25 -40.52
CA ASN A 332 5.14 -20.09 -39.63
C ASN A 332 5.47 -20.50 -38.18
N ILE A 333 4.97 -21.65 -37.71
CA ILE A 333 5.32 -22.19 -36.39
C ILE A 333 6.79 -22.63 -36.38
N GLU A 334 7.25 -23.32 -37.41
CA GLU A 334 8.66 -23.73 -37.58
C GLU A 334 9.60 -22.53 -37.51
N ASP A 335 9.30 -21.46 -38.27
CA ASP A 335 10.09 -20.23 -38.28
C ASP A 335 10.15 -19.56 -36.90
N ASN A 336 9.00 -19.43 -36.23
CA ASN A 336 8.93 -18.84 -34.88
C ASN A 336 9.68 -19.69 -33.83
N LEU A 337 9.61 -21.01 -33.93
CA LEU A 337 10.33 -21.93 -33.05
C LEU A 337 11.84 -21.85 -33.28
N ASN A 338 12.27 -21.82 -34.53
CA ASN A 338 13.67 -21.62 -34.91
C ASN A 338 14.20 -20.27 -34.40
N GLU A 339 13.45 -19.18 -34.59
CA GLU A 339 13.83 -17.85 -34.10
C GLU A 339 13.93 -17.82 -32.56
N THR A 340 12.96 -18.42 -31.86
CA THR A 340 12.95 -18.48 -30.39
C THR A 340 14.10 -19.35 -29.86
N THR A 341 14.37 -20.49 -30.49
CA THR A 341 15.49 -21.37 -30.14
C THR A 341 16.82 -20.66 -30.34
N ASN A 342 16.99 -19.94 -31.46
CA ASN A 342 18.19 -19.17 -31.73
C ASN A 342 18.40 -18.04 -30.72
N LYS A 343 17.34 -17.31 -30.35
CA LYS A 343 17.39 -16.29 -29.28
C LYS A 343 17.77 -16.89 -27.93
N LEU A 344 17.30 -18.08 -27.59
CA LEU A 344 17.68 -18.79 -26.37
C LEU A 344 19.14 -19.25 -26.40
N VAL A 345 19.62 -19.74 -27.53
CA VAL A 345 21.04 -20.10 -27.74
C VAL A 345 21.93 -18.86 -27.65
N GLU A 346 21.54 -17.74 -28.26
CA GLU A 346 22.25 -16.46 -28.14
C GLU A 346 22.26 -15.94 -26.70
N PHE A 347 21.12 -16.02 -26.00
CA PHE A 347 21.02 -15.63 -24.59
C PHE A 347 21.91 -16.51 -23.70
N LYS A 348 21.94 -17.83 -23.93
CA LYS A 348 22.83 -18.78 -23.26
C LYS A 348 24.31 -18.42 -23.45
N ASN A 349 24.68 -18.10 -24.69
CA ASN A 349 26.06 -17.77 -25.04
C ASN A 349 26.42 -16.30 -24.71
N SER A 350 25.46 -15.51 -24.22
CA SER A 350 25.69 -14.14 -23.81
C SER A 350 26.41 -14.10 -22.45
N GLY A 351 27.29 -13.10 -22.27
CA GLY A 351 27.94 -12.87 -20.98
C GLY A 351 26.96 -12.59 -19.83
N VAL A 352 25.71 -12.22 -20.14
CA VAL A 352 24.64 -11.98 -19.15
C VAL A 352 24.21 -13.26 -18.45
N TYR A 353 24.15 -14.40 -19.16
CA TYR A 353 23.81 -15.68 -18.55
C TYR A 353 24.90 -16.14 -17.59
N SER A 354 26.17 -16.00 -17.98
CA SER A 354 27.31 -16.29 -17.09
C SER A 354 27.35 -15.40 -15.85
N LEU A 355 26.92 -14.13 -15.96
CA LEU A 355 26.78 -13.23 -14.82
C LEU A 355 25.63 -13.65 -13.89
N LEU A 356 24.49 -14.05 -14.46
CA LEU A 356 23.35 -14.58 -13.70
C LEU A 356 23.73 -15.85 -12.94
N GLN A 357 24.50 -16.74 -13.58
CA GLN A 357 24.97 -18.00 -12.99
C GLN A 357 26.03 -17.78 -11.91
N THR A 358 26.92 -16.82 -12.10
CA THR A 358 27.85 -16.36 -11.06
C THR A 358 27.08 -15.77 -9.88
N ALA A 359 26.00 -15.00 -10.12
CA ALA A 359 25.18 -14.47 -9.03
C ALA A 359 24.43 -15.56 -8.25
N ILE A 360 23.91 -16.60 -8.93
CA ILE A 360 23.23 -17.76 -8.31
C ILE A 360 24.17 -18.61 -7.44
N SER A 361 25.43 -18.78 -7.85
CA SER A 361 26.39 -19.65 -7.17
C SER A 361 27.03 -19.03 -5.92
N PHE A 362 26.99 -17.71 -5.76
CA PHE A 362 27.66 -17.04 -4.64
C PHE A 362 26.78 -16.89 -3.40
N ASN A 363 25.46 -16.69 -3.53
CA ASN A 363 24.55 -16.55 -2.38
C ASN A 363 23.07 -16.53 -2.81
N THR A 364 22.33 -17.60 -2.51
CA THR A 364 20.90 -17.74 -2.85
C THR A 364 20.02 -16.69 -2.18
N ASP A 365 20.38 -16.26 -0.97
CA ASP A 365 19.61 -15.28 -0.20
C ASP A 365 19.82 -13.85 -0.74
N GLU A 366 21.02 -13.50 -1.19
CA GLU A 366 21.29 -12.20 -1.81
C GLU A 366 20.65 -12.08 -3.19
N LEU A 367 20.71 -13.13 -4.00
CA LEU A 367 20.01 -13.15 -5.29
C LEU A 367 18.49 -13.09 -5.10
N ALA A 368 17.95 -13.80 -4.09
CA ALA A 368 16.55 -13.69 -3.72
C ALA A 368 16.17 -12.26 -3.33
N SER A 369 17.01 -11.59 -2.55
CA SER A 369 16.82 -10.18 -2.19
C SER A 369 16.87 -9.26 -3.43
N PHE A 370 17.78 -9.52 -4.37
CA PHE A 370 17.95 -8.73 -5.59
C PHE A 370 16.77 -8.87 -6.56
N ILE A 371 16.28 -10.09 -6.76
CA ILE A 371 15.11 -10.37 -7.61
C ILE A 371 13.81 -9.85 -6.97
N SER A 372 13.68 -9.97 -5.64
CA SER A 372 12.47 -9.52 -4.91
C SER A 372 12.37 -8.00 -4.73
N ALA A 373 13.48 -7.27 -4.83
CA ALA A 373 13.52 -5.81 -4.72
C ALA A 373 14.27 -5.18 -5.91
N PRO A 374 13.71 -5.19 -7.14
CA PRO A 374 14.39 -4.76 -8.36
C PRO A 374 14.76 -3.26 -8.38
N VAL A 375 14.21 -2.47 -7.46
CA VAL A 375 14.53 -1.05 -7.30
C VAL A 375 14.69 -0.73 -5.81
N ALA A 376 15.88 -0.27 -5.44
CA ALA A 376 16.14 0.26 -4.11
C ALA A 376 15.55 1.68 -4.00
N ILE A 377 14.57 1.87 -3.13
CA ILE A 377 14.09 3.21 -2.75
C ILE A 377 15.00 3.71 -1.64
N THR A 378 15.79 4.74 -1.94
CA THR A 378 16.55 5.47 -0.92
C THR A 378 15.65 6.53 -0.30
N THR A 379 15.33 6.39 0.98
CA THR A 379 14.53 7.37 1.73
C THR A 379 15.46 8.38 2.39
N GLU A 380 15.33 9.65 2.00
CA GLU A 380 15.98 10.78 2.71
C GLU A 380 14.92 11.61 3.43
N ASP A 381 14.92 11.54 4.76
CA ASP A 381 14.00 12.31 5.60
C ASP A 381 14.48 13.77 5.74
N LEU A 382 13.70 14.72 5.20
CA LEU A 382 14.07 16.15 5.22
C LEU A 382 13.92 16.81 6.61
N TYR A 383 13.00 16.30 7.45
CA TYR A 383 12.72 16.81 8.79
C TYR A 383 12.40 15.63 9.72
N PRO A 384 13.40 14.81 10.07
CA PRO A 384 13.17 13.60 10.86
C PRO A 384 12.64 13.97 12.25
N ILE A 385 11.56 13.33 12.66
CA ILE A 385 11.00 13.43 14.00
C ILE A 385 11.02 12.04 14.61
N THR A 386 11.69 11.90 15.75
CA THR A 386 12.02 10.59 16.35
C THR A 386 10.81 9.78 16.82
N ASN A 387 9.73 10.44 17.25
CA ASN A 387 8.54 9.77 17.76
C ASN A 387 7.26 10.55 17.46
N TYR A 388 6.14 9.83 17.50
CA TYR A 388 4.82 10.37 17.15
C TYR A 388 4.36 11.45 18.15
N GLY A 389 4.68 11.31 19.43
CA GLY A 389 4.35 12.29 20.47
C GLY A 389 4.99 13.65 20.18
N SER A 390 6.26 13.65 19.78
CA SER A 390 6.97 14.87 19.37
C SER A 390 6.31 15.50 18.14
N ALA A 391 5.93 14.69 17.14
CA ALA A 391 5.24 15.18 15.93
C ALA A 391 3.86 15.79 16.25
N MET A 392 3.16 15.25 17.25
CA MET A 392 1.84 15.72 17.69
C MET A 392 1.89 16.82 18.75
N SER A 393 3.05 17.07 19.39
CA SER A 393 3.18 18.10 20.42
C SER A 393 2.70 19.49 19.99
N PRO A 394 2.99 20.02 18.77
CA PRO A 394 2.49 21.33 18.35
C PRO A 394 0.95 21.42 18.37
N PHE A 395 0.27 20.34 17.99
CA PHE A 395 -1.19 20.30 17.97
C PHE A 395 -1.77 20.36 19.39
N TYR A 396 -1.27 19.50 20.29
CA TYR A 396 -1.76 19.46 21.67
C TYR A 396 -1.39 20.70 22.47
N SER A 397 -0.19 21.27 22.30
CA SER A 397 0.21 22.50 22.99
C SER A 397 -0.65 23.69 22.55
N VAL A 398 -0.92 23.84 21.25
CA VAL A 398 -1.81 24.92 20.75
C VAL A 398 -3.25 24.72 21.21
N LEU A 399 -3.76 23.49 21.20
CA LEU A 399 -5.09 23.18 21.72
C LEU A 399 -5.21 23.50 23.22
N SER A 400 -4.21 23.11 24.01
CA SER A 400 -4.12 23.45 25.43
C SER A 400 -4.15 24.95 25.66
N ILE A 401 -3.36 25.73 24.91
CA ILE A 401 -3.34 27.19 25.04
C ILE A 401 -4.74 27.78 24.76
N TRP A 402 -5.45 27.28 23.73
CA TRP A 402 -6.80 27.75 23.42
C TRP A 402 -7.78 27.41 24.54
N VAL A 403 -7.76 26.16 25.02
CA VAL A 403 -8.61 25.70 26.13
C VAL A 403 -8.31 26.53 27.39
N GLY A 404 -7.04 26.80 27.68
CA GLY A 404 -6.62 27.68 28.77
C GLY A 404 -7.21 29.08 28.66
N ALA A 405 -7.20 29.68 27.46
CA ALA A 405 -7.81 30.98 27.19
C ALA A 405 -9.34 30.98 27.36
N LEU A 406 -10.03 29.88 27.04
CA LEU A 406 -11.47 29.73 27.25
C LEU A 406 -11.82 29.62 28.73
N ILE A 407 -11.14 28.74 29.48
CA ILE A 407 -11.39 28.55 30.91
C ILE A 407 -11.12 29.86 31.66
N LEU A 408 -10.08 30.60 31.24
CA LEU A 408 -9.73 31.88 31.85
C LEU A 408 -10.86 32.91 31.69
N VAL A 409 -11.48 33.04 30.52
CA VAL A 409 -12.62 33.95 30.30
C VAL A 409 -13.89 33.49 31.02
N ALA A 410 -14.09 32.17 31.15
CA ALA A 410 -15.25 31.60 31.85
C ALA A 410 -15.19 31.78 33.38
N ILE A 411 -13.98 31.84 33.96
CA ILE A 411 -13.77 31.95 35.41
C ILE A 411 -13.53 33.41 35.85
N ILE A 412 -12.73 34.17 35.10
CA ILE A 412 -12.38 35.54 35.46
C ILE A 412 -13.31 36.51 34.73
N HIS A 413 -14.02 37.34 35.49
CA HIS A 413 -14.94 38.32 34.90
C HIS A 413 -14.18 39.42 34.14
N VAL A 414 -14.62 39.73 32.92
CA VAL A 414 -14.01 40.74 32.05
C VAL A 414 -14.41 42.18 32.40
N LYS A 415 -15.50 42.38 33.14
CA LYS A 415 -16.03 43.71 33.52
C LYS A 415 -15.18 44.31 34.65
N VAL A 416 -14.81 45.59 34.51
CA VAL A 416 -14.10 46.35 35.55
C VAL A 416 -15.10 47.23 36.28
N HIS A 417 -15.35 46.94 37.56
CA HIS A 417 -16.17 47.80 38.41
C HIS A 417 -15.37 49.02 38.90
N PRO A 418 -16.01 50.19 39.09
CA PRO A 418 -15.34 51.34 39.69
C PRO A 418 -14.81 51.02 41.09
N PHE A 419 -13.57 51.42 41.37
CA PHE A 419 -12.93 51.26 42.68
C PHE A 419 -12.21 52.56 43.06
N ASP A 420 -12.06 52.81 44.37
CA ASP A 420 -11.37 53.97 44.94
C ASP A 420 -11.80 55.33 44.38
N GLY A 421 -13.07 55.48 43.97
CA GLY A 421 -13.61 56.70 43.38
C GLY A 421 -13.09 57.05 41.98
N ILE A 422 -12.35 56.14 41.33
CA ILE A 422 -11.74 56.36 40.01
C ILE A 422 -12.74 55.99 38.91
N LYS A 423 -13.05 56.95 38.03
CA LYS A 423 -13.78 56.70 36.78
C LYS A 423 -12.80 56.23 35.70
N VAL A 424 -12.92 54.96 35.31
CA VAL A 424 -12.07 54.35 34.27
C VAL A 424 -12.80 54.40 32.93
N ASN A 425 -12.12 54.87 31.88
CA ASN A 425 -12.71 54.88 30.53
C ASN A 425 -12.68 53.47 29.90
N SER A 426 -13.42 53.26 28.80
CA SER A 426 -13.55 51.91 28.21
C SER A 426 -12.23 51.32 27.69
N VAL A 427 -11.31 52.14 27.18
CA VAL A 427 -10.00 51.69 26.69
C VAL A 427 -9.10 51.32 27.86
N GLU A 428 -9.12 52.13 28.93
CA GLU A 428 -8.35 51.89 30.15
C GLU A 428 -8.85 50.64 30.89
N ALA A 429 -10.16 50.39 30.90
CA ALA A 429 -10.76 49.19 31.49
C ALA A 429 -10.37 47.94 30.70
N PHE A 430 -10.43 48.01 29.36
CA PHE A 430 -10.06 46.91 28.46
C PHE A 430 -8.61 46.48 28.69
N PHE A 431 -7.65 47.41 28.51
CA PHE A 431 -6.24 47.08 28.67
C PHE A 431 -5.87 46.78 30.12
N GLY A 432 -6.48 47.46 31.10
CA GLY A 432 -6.21 47.25 32.52
C GLY A 432 -6.55 45.84 32.98
N ARG A 433 -7.72 45.32 32.58
CA ARG A 433 -8.13 43.95 32.87
C ARG A 433 -7.37 42.93 32.02
N TYR A 434 -7.10 43.25 30.75
CA TYR A 434 -6.41 42.34 29.85
C TYR A 434 -5.00 41.98 30.32
N ILE A 435 -4.27 42.85 31.02
CA ILE A 435 -2.95 42.52 31.56
C ILE A 435 -3.03 41.29 32.49
N THR A 436 -4.08 41.16 33.31
CA THR A 436 -4.31 39.99 34.17
C THR A 436 -4.47 38.72 33.34
N PHE A 437 -5.25 38.78 32.26
CA PHE A 437 -5.48 37.67 31.32
C PHE A 437 -4.19 37.29 30.60
N PHE A 438 -3.45 38.28 30.11
CA PHE A 438 -2.18 38.11 29.44
C PHE A 438 -1.18 37.39 30.35
N LEU A 439 -0.95 37.85 31.57
CA LEU A 439 0.05 37.26 32.46
C LEU A 439 -0.28 35.83 32.86
N ILE A 440 -1.55 35.52 33.16
CA ILE A 440 -1.96 34.14 33.45
C ILE A 440 -1.82 33.28 32.19
N GLY A 441 -2.20 33.78 31.02
CA GLY A 441 -2.00 33.09 29.74
C GLY A 441 -0.52 32.85 29.40
N GLN A 442 0.37 33.79 29.72
CA GLN A 442 1.82 33.60 29.56
C GLN A 442 2.36 32.55 30.54
N ALA A 443 1.85 32.52 31.78
CA ALA A 443 2.20 31.47 32.73
C ALA A 443 1.73 30.08 32.25
N GLN A 444 0.51 29.97 31.71
CA GLN A 444 0.01 28.74 31.07
C GLN A 444 0.92 28.30 29.92
N ALA A 445 1.23 29.20 28.98
CA ALA A 445 2.08 28.87 27.84
C ALA A 445 3.50 28.44 28.27
N LEU A 446 4.07 29.13 29.26
CA LEU A 446 5.36 28.77 29.81
C LEU A 446 5.31 27.37 30.45
N LEU A 447 4.31 27.08 31.29
CA LEU A 447 4.18 25.76 31.91
C LEU A 447 4.01 24.66 30.87
N ILE A 448 3.12 24.84 29.89
CA ILE A 448 2.93 23.89 28.78
C ILE A 448 4.28 23.58 28.13
N THR A 449 5.00 24.62 27.69
CA THR A 449 6.27 24.44 26.96
C THR A 449 7.39 23.86 27.83
N LEU A 450 7.48 24.23 29.11
CA LEU A 450 8.46 23.66 30.03
C LEU A 450 8.17 22.17 30.26
N GLY A 451 6.90 21.79 30.42
CA GLY A 451 6.56 20.38 30.57
C GLY A 451 6.75 19.59 29.27
N ASP A 452 6.43 20.16 28.11
CA ASP A 452 6.70 19.51 26.82
C ASP A 452 8.21 19.23 26.67
N LEU A 453 9.05 20.21 26.99
CA LEU A 453 10.51 20.12 26.81
C LEU A 453 11.23 19.30 27.90
N PHE A 454 10.81 19.41 29.17
CA PHE A 454 11.55 18.84 30.31
C PHE A 454 10.84 17.70 31.02
N PHE A 455 9.51 17.65 31.01
CA PHE A 455 8.75 16.59 31.67
C PHE A 455 8.44 15.44 30.71
N ILE A 456 7.92 15.77 29.52
CA ILE A 456 7.63 14.82 28.45
C ILE A 456 8.89 14.53 27.63
N GLY A 457 9.72 15.54 27.37
CA GLY A 457 10.98 15.37 26.65
C GLY A 457 10.81 15.28 25.13
N ILE A 458 9.93 16.11 24.55
CA ILE A 458 9.71 16.13 23.10
C ILE A 458 10.99 16.49 22.33
N GLN A 459 11.10 16.00 21.10
CA GLN A 459 12.09 16.54 20.16
C GLN A 459 11.80 18.03 19.92
N CYS A 460 12.81 18.88 20.13
CA CYS A 460 12.72 20.31 19.81
C CYS A 460 14.08 20.86 19.42
N ILE A 461 14.25 21.18 18.14
CA ILE A 461 15.49 21.75 17.59
C ILE A 461 15.68 23.20 18.06
N HIS A 462 14.58 23.94 18.25
CA HIS A 462 14.63 25.34 18.69
C HIS A 462 13.73 25.61 19.92
N PRO A 463 14.16 25.23 21.13
CA PRO A 463 13.36 25.36 22.35
C PRO A 463 12.88 26.78 22.65
N PHE A 464 13.74 27.79 22.43
CA PHE A 464 13.36 29.18 22.66
C PHE A 464 12.31 29.68 21.65
N LYS A 465 12.43 29.29 20.37
CA LYS A 465 11.42 29.63 19.35
C LYS A 465 10.10 28.91 19.62
N PHE A 466 10.16 27.69 20.14
CA PHE A 466 8.97 26.95 20.55
C PHE A 466 8.22 27.68 21.67
N TRP A 467 8.92 28.06 22.74
CA TRP A 467 8.35 28.89 23.81
C TRP A 467 7.81 30.22 23.29
N PHE A 468 8.56 30.94 22.46
CA PHE A 468 8.12 32.21 21.90
C PHE A 468 6.86 32.07 21.04
N ALA A 469 6.77 31.04 20.20
CA ALA A 469 5.59 30.76 19.40
C ALA A 469 4.37 30.42 20.28
N ALA A 470 4.56 29.62 21.33
CA ALA A 470 3.51 29.31 22.30
C ALA A 470 3.05 30.56 23.08
N ALA A 471 3.99 31.38 23.54
CA ALA A 471 3.74 32.65 24.22
C ALA A 471 2.94 33.63 23.33
N PHE A 472 3.33 33.75 22.06
CA PHE A 472 2.63 34.58 21.09
C PHE A 472 1.24 34.02 20.72
N THR A 473 1.13 32.70 20.60
CA THR A 473 -0.15 32.01 20.41
C THR A 473 -1.09 32.28 21.59
N SER A 474 -0.58 32.19 22.82
CA SER A 474 -1.34 32.51 24.04
C SER A 474 -1.80 33.96 24.07
N PHE A 475 -0.93 34.89 23.68
CA PHE A 475 -1.32 36.29 23.52
C PHE A 475 -2.49 36.45 22.54
N VAL A 476 -2.42 35.85 21.36
CA VAL A 476 -3.48 35.93 20.35
C VAL A 476 -4.78 35.27 20.82
N PHE A 477 -4.71 34.04 21.34
CA PHE A 477 -5.90 33.29 21.75
C PHE A 477 -6.61 33.94 22.94
N THR A 478 -5.86 34.37 23.96
CA THR A 478 -6.45 35.13 25.08
C THR A 478 -7.03 36.45 24.61
N MET A 479 -6.44 37.11 23.61
CA MET A 479 -6.98 38.34 23.04
C MET A 479 -8.28 38.10 22.27
N ILE A 480 -8.37 37.00 21.52
CA ILE A 480 -9.59 36.58 20.81
C ILE A 480 -10.71 36.31 21.81
N THR A 481 -10.50 35.41 22.77
CA THR A 481 -11.53 35.04 23.74
C THR A 481 -11.95 36.25 24.58
N TYR A 482 -10.98 37.02 25.09
CA TYR A 482 -11.24 38.22 25.88
C TYR A 482 -12.03 39.28 25.10
N SER A 483 -11.65 39.58 23.85
CA SER A 483 -12.32 40.62 23.06
C SER A 483 -13.75 40.23 22.69
N LEU A 484 -13.99 38.95 22.38
CA LEU A 484 -15.33 38.42 22.13
C LEU A 484 -16.21 38.51 23.37
N THR A 485 -15.71 38.10 24.54
CA THR A 485 -16.47 38.19 25.80
C THR A 485 -16.69 39.63 26.23
N VAL A 486 -15.75 40.55 25.99
CA VAL A 486 -15.98 41.98 26.25
C VAL A 486 -17.06 42.56 25.35
N ALA A 487 -17.17 42.10 24.10
CA ALA A 487 -18.15 42.61 23.14
C ALA A 487 -19.54 42.00 23.34
N PHE A 488 -19.61 40.68 23.58
CA PHE A 488 -20.85 39.89 23.51
C PHE A 488 -21.20 39.18 24.82
N GLU A 489 -20.40 39.32 25.88
CA GLU A 489 -20.60 38.69 27.19
C GLU A 489 -20.73 37.16 27.06
N ASN A 490 -21.69 36.51 27.71
CA ASN A 490 -21.86 35.05 27.69
C ASN A 490 -22.01 34.48 26.26
N VAL A 491 -22.57 35.26 25.33
CA VAL A 491 -22.66 34.88 23.90
C VAL A 491 -21.27 34.85 23.25
N GLY A 492 -20.37 35.75 23.66
CA GLY A 492 -18.99 35.78 23.21
C GLY A 492 -18.20 34.57 23.67
N GLU A 493 -18.44 34.09 24.89
CA GLU A 493 -17.84 32.86 25.41
C GLU A 493 -18.29 31.65 24.59
N ALA A 494 -19.59 31.52 24.34
CA ALA A 494 -20.15 30.46 23.50
C ALA A 494 -19.60 30.51 22.07
N ALA A 495 -19.48 31.71 21.49
CA ALA A 495 -18.89 31.89 20.16
C ALA A 495 -17.41 31.46 20.13
N ALA A 496 -16.63 31.76 21.18
CA ALA A 496 -15.24 31.34 21.29
C ALA A 496 -15.09 29.80 21.36
N VAL A 497 -16.03 29.10 22.00
CA VAL A 497 -16.09 27.63 21.99
C VAL A 497 -16.41 27.11 20.58
N VAL A 498 -17.35 27.70 19.85
CA VAL A 498 -17.66 27.28 18.47
C VAL A 498 -16.46 27.49 17.56
N ILE A 499 -15.77 28.63 17.67
CA ILE A 499 -14.54 28.92 16.91
C ILE A 499 -13.45 27.88 17.24
N MET A 500 -13.33 27.46 18.50
CA MET A 500 -12.41 26.38 18.91
C MET A 500 -12.68 25.08 18.15
N VAL A 501 -13.94 24.62 18.17
CA VAL A 501 -14.33 23.34 17.56
C VAL A 501 -14.05 23.33 16.06
N ILE A 502 -14.39 24.42 15.36
CA ILE A 502 -14.11 24.58 13.93
C ILE A 502 -12.60 24.51 13.66
N GLN A 503 -11.79 25.12 14.52
CA GLN A 503 -10.35 25.13 14.36
C GLN A 503 -9.72 23.75 14.57
N VAL A 504 -10.16 23.02 15.59
CA VAL A 504 -9.65 21.67 15.87
C VAL A 504 -9.89 20.73 14.68
N ALA A 505 -11.08 20.80 14.07
CA ALA A 505 -11.40 20.00 12.90
C ALA A 505 -10.69 20.49 11.63
N GLY A 506 -10.52 21.80 11.47
CA GLY A 506 -10.06 22.43 10.23
C GLY A 506 -8.56 22.66 10.11
N ALA A 507 -7.78 22.59 11.19
CA ALA A 507 -6.38 23.03 11.22
C ALA A 507 -5.35 21.99 10.75
N GLY A 508 -5.75 20.81 10.25
CA GLY A 508 -4.81 19.81 9.74
C GLY A 508 -3.86 19.23 10.80
N GLY A 509 -4.35 19.12 12.04
CA GLY A 509 -3.58 18.57 13.17
C GLY A 509 -3.45 17.04 13.11
N THR A 510 -4.56 16.35 12.88
CA THR A 510 -4.64 14.88 12.87
C THR A 510 -4.50 14.27 11.48
N PHE A 511 -5.04 14.94 10.46
CA PHE A 511 -4.95 14.52 9.06
C PHE A 511 -4.42 15.65 8.19
N PRO A 512 -3.72 15.33 7.08
CA PRO A 512 -3.41 16.32 6.06
C PRO A 512 -4.67 17.04 5.59
N ILE A 513 -4.58 18.35 5.35
CA ILE A 513 -5.75 19.16 4.99
C ILE A 513 -6.43 18.67 3.70
N GLN A 514 -5.67 18.09 2.78
CA GLN A 514 -6.17 17.53 1.52
C GLN A 514 -7.12 16.34 1.72
N CYS A 515 -7.04 15.66 2.87
CA CYS A 515 -7.92 14.56 3.23
C CYS A 515 -9.25 15.03 3.82
N LEU A 516 -9.37 16.31 4.20
CA LEU A 516 -10.58 16.87 4.80
C LEU A 516 -11.60 17.30 3.74
N PRO A 517 -12.91 17.38 4.05
CA PRO A 517 -13.91 17.91 3.14
C PRO A 517 -13.58 19.33 2.62
N ALA A 518 -14.05 19.67 1.42
CA ALA A 518 -13.71 20.92 0.73
C ALA A 518 -13.97 22.20 1.55
N ILE A 519 -14.98 22.19 2.43
CA ILE A 519 -15.26 23.32 3.32
C ILE A 519 -14.12 23.58 4.30
N TYR A 520 -13.52 22.53 4.86
CA TYR A 520 -12.39 22.64 5.79
C TYR A 520 -11.13 23.09 5.06
N GLN A 521 -10.89 22.60 3.85
CA GLN A 521 -9.79 23.05 3.00
C GLN A 521 -9.90 24.55 2.68
N ALA A 522 -11.11 25.06 2.45
CA ALA A 522 -11.33 26.47 2.12
C ALA A 522 -11.13 27.41 3.33
N ILE A 523 -11.57 27.01 4.52
CA ILE A 523 -11.44 27.83 5.74
C ILE A 523 -10.06 27.74 6.38
N TYR A 524 -9.29 26.67 6.13
CA TYR A 524 -7.98 26.38 6.74
C TYR A 524 -7.03 27.59 6.81
N LYS A 525 -6.95 28.36 5.72
CA LYS A 525 -6.12 29.57 5.58
C LYS A 525 -6.55 30.76 6.45
N TYR A 526 -7.72 30.69 7.08
CA TYR A 526 -8.25 31.76 7.92
C TYR A 526 -8.30 31.38 9.40
N LEU A 527 -7.85 30.18 9.76
CA LEU A 527 -7.84 29.69 11.13
C LEU A 527 -6.52 30.07 11.81
N PRO A 528 -6.53 30.87 12.91
CA PRO A 528 -5.30 31.20 13.62
C PRO A 528 -4.60 29.95 14.20
N PHE A 529 -5.35 28.90 14.55
CA PHE A 529 -4.81 27.62 15.00
C PHE A 529 -3.78 27.02 14.03
N THR A 530 -4.05 27.10 12.72
CA THR A 530 -3.15 26.61 11.67
C THR A 530 -1.76 27.23 11.79
N TYR A 531 -1.69 28.56 11.88
CA TYR A 531 -0.43 29.29 11.94
C TYR A 531 0.30 29.09 13.26
N ALA A 532 -0.43 28.99 14.37
CA ALA A 532 0.14 28.66 15.67
C ALA A 532 0.80 27.28 15.65
N MET A 533 0.08 26.26 15.17
CA MET A 533 0.57 24.90 15.10
C MET A 533 1.79 24.78 14.18
N ASP A 534 1.75 25.40 13.00
CA ASP A 534 2.87 25.38 12.06
C ASP A 534 4.12 26.08 12.60
N ALA A 535 3.97 27.18 13.34
CA ALA A 535 5.10 27.84 14.01
C ALA A 535 5.76 26.93 15.06
N LEU A 536 4.97 26.15 15.80
CA LEU A 536 5.50 25.17 16.75
C LEU A 536 6.13 23.95 16.03
N ARG A 537 5.53 23.47 14.93
CA ARG A 537 6.08 22.38 14.10
C ARG A 537 7.48 22.68 13.57
N GLU A 538 7.70 23.90 13.08
CA GLU A 538 9.01 24.37 12.62
C GLU A 538 10.08 24.31 13.72
N CYS A 539 9.68 24.38 15.00
CA CYS A 539 10.61 24.27 16.11
C CYS A 539 10.92 22.82 16.49
N VAL A 540 10.02 21.89 16.19
CA VAL A 540 10.14 20.45 16.46
C VAL A 540 10.94 19.73 15.37
N GLY A 541 10.51 19.86 14.10
CA GLY A 541 11.08 19.14 12.97
C GLY A 541 12.23 19.87 12.27
N GLY A 542 12.31 21.20 12.43
CA GLY A 542 13.30 22.06 11.76
C GLY A 542 12.62 23.19 11.00
N THR A 543 13.34 24.31 10.81
CA THR A 543 12.78 25.51 10.19
C THR A 543 13.07 25.59 8.70
N TYR A 544 12.08 25.95 7.89
CA TYR A 544 12.26 26.27 6.48
C TYR A 544 12.28 27.79 6.25
N SER A 545 13.46 28.33 5.92
CA SER A 545 13.62 29.73 5.51
C SER A 545 12.96 30.72 6.49
N TRP A 546 12.04 31.59 6.02
CA TRP A 546 11.30 32.56 6.82
C TRP A 546 9.89 32.08 7.22
N TYR A 547 9.57 30.79 7.08
CA TYR A 547 8.19 30.28 7.26
C TYR A 547 7.66 30.50 8.69
N TYR A 548 8.46 30.17 9.70
CA TYR A 548 8.16 30.46 11.11
C TYR A 548 7.66 31.90 11.35
N TRP A 549 8.39 32.89 10.84
CA TRP A 549 8.03 34.30 11.02
C TRP A 549 6.81 34.72 10.21
N LYS A 550 6.55 34.08 9.05
CA LYS A 550 5.28 34.28 8.32
C LYS A 550 4.09 33.83 9.16
N CYS A 551 4.20 32.71 9.87
CA CYS A 551 3.15 32.25 10.78
C CYS A 551 2.92 33.23 11.94
N ILE A 552 3.99 33.73 12.58
CA ILE A 552 3.88 34.75 13.64
C ILE A 552 3.24 36.05 13.10
N LEU A 553 3.61 36.50 11.91
CA LEU A 553 3.00 37.69 11.28
C LEU A 553 1.53 37.47 10.92
N ALA A 554 1.16 36.28 10.44
CA ALA A 554 -0.24 35.94 10.18
C ALA A 554 -1.07 35.98 11.48
N LEU A 555 -0.53 35.43 12.57
CA LEU A 555 -1.14 35.50 13.89
C LEU A 555 -1.31 36.95 14.40
N LEU A 556 -0.37 37.84 14.09
CA LEU A 556 -0.45 39.25 14.49
C LEU A 556 -1.67 39.97 13.90
N VAL A 557 -2.14 39.59 12.71
CA VAL A 557 -3.33 40.18 12.08
C VAL A 557 -4.57 40.01 12.98
N TYR A 558 -4.69 38.87 13.66
CA TYR A 558 -5.82 38.60 14.56
C TYR A 558 -5.85 39.55 15.76
N VAL A 559 -4.69 40.00 16.24
CA VAL A 559 -4.64 41.01 17.32
C VAL A 559 -5.34 42.30 16.89
N GLY A 560 -5.13 42.75 15.65
CA GLY A 560 -5.82 43.91 15.09
C GLY A 560 -7.34 43.72 15.00
N ILE A 561 -7.77 42.54 14.55
CA ILE A 561 -9.20 42.17 14.48
C ILE A 561 -9.82 42.16 15.88
N CYS A 562 -9.15 41.57 16.87
CA CYS A 562 -9.63 41.50 18.25
C CYS A 562 -9.72 42.88 18.89
N LEU A 563 -8.73 43.74 18.69
CA LEU A 563 -8.78 45.13 19.18
C LEU A 563 -9.96 45.88 18.58
N PHE A 564 -10.26 45.69 17.29
CA PHE A 564 -11.44 46.27 16.65
C PHE A 564 -12.73 45.75 17.27
N ILE A 565 -12.86 44.44 17.51
CA ILE A 565 -14.02 43.84 18.17
C ILE A 565 -14.19 44.39 19.60
N GLY A 566 -13.14 44.32 20.41
CA GLY A 566 -13.18 44.66 21.84
C GLY A 566 -13.33 46.14 22.15
N LEU A 567 -12.86 47.04 21.27
CA LEU A 567 -12.90 48.50 21.50
C LEU A 567 -13.95 49.23 20.67
N VAL A 568 -14.26 48.75 19.45
CA VAL A 568 -15.20 49.40 18.53
C VAL A 568 -16.55 48.70 18.55
N ILE A 569 -16.60 47.40 18.24
CA ILE A 569 -17.86 46.62 18.17
C ILE A 569 -18.50 46.46 19.55
N ALA A 570 -17.70 46.37 20.61
CA ALA A 570 -18.22 46.28 21.98
C ALA A 570 -19.11 47.46 22.39
N LYS A 571 -18.91 48.66 21.81
CA LYS A 571 -19.70 49.86 22.17
C LYS A 571 -21.20 49.73 21.84
N PRO A 572 -21.61 49.43 20.59
CA PRO A 572 -23.02 49.18 20.27
C PRO A 572 -23.55 47.91 20.94
N CYS A 573 -22.75 46.84 21.03
CA CYS A 573 -23.20 45.57 21.64
C CYS A 573 -23.53 45.72 23.13
N ARG A 574 -22.80 46.53 23.90
CA ARG A 574 -23.15 46.82 25.31
C ARG A 574 -24.54 47.44 25.47
N LYS A 575 -24.98 48.28 24.51
CA LYS A 575 -26.34 48.85 24.54
C LYS A 575 -27.38 47.79 24.27
N LEU A 576 -27.12 46.90 23.29
CA LEU A 576 -28.01 45.80 22.96
C LEU A 576 -28.11 44.80 24.12
N ASN A 577 -26.98 44.43 24.72
CA ASN A 577 -26.94 43.52 25.87
C ASN A 577 -27.72 44.09 27.06
N ALA A 578 -27.59 45.39 27.36
CA ALA A 578 -28.38 46.01 28.43
C ALA A 578 -29.90 45.97 28.17
N ILE A 579 -30.32 46.02 26.90
CA ILE A 579 -31.74 45.84 26.52
C ILE A 579 -32.16 44.38 26.70
N VAL A 580 -31.31 43.44 26.29
CA VAL A 580 -31.53 41.99 26.43
C VAL A 580 -31.60 41.60 27.90
N ASP A 581 -30.70 42.06 28.76
CA ASP A 581 -30.71 41.77 30.19
C ASP A 581 -31.99 42.30 30.86
N LYS A 582 -32.41 43.52 30.50
CA LYS A 582 -33.68 44.09 30.96
C LYS A 582 -34.91 43.31 30.46
N SER A 583 -34.79 42.57 29.36
CA SER A 583 -35.83 41.67 28.86
C SER A 583 -35.79 40.29 29.54
N LYS A 584 -34.59 39.78 29.88
CA LYS A 584 -34.40 38.52 30.62
C LYS A 584 -34.96 38.61 32.03
N GLU A 585 -34.72 39.72 32.73
CA GLU A 585 -35.33 40.01 34.04
C GLU A 585 -36.87 40.01 34.00
N LYS A 586 -37.47 40.22 32.81
CA LYS A 586 -38.93 40.18 32.62
C LYS A 586 -39.46 38.82 32.18
N SER A 587 -38.62 37.93 31.66
CA SER A 587 -39.08 36.69 31.03
C SER A 587 -39.02 35.46 31.93
N GLU A 588 -38.44 35.51 33.15
CA GLU A 588 -38.23 34.37 34.09
C GLU A 588 -37.53 33.12 33.49
N ILE A 589 -37.20 33.14 32.20
CA ILE A 589 -36.53 32.07 31.48
C ILE A 589 -35.05 32.43 31.44
N MET A 590 -34.23 31.62 32.13
CA MET A 590 -32.77 31.70 32.34
C MET A 590 -32.35 32.35 33.66
N ILE A 591 -32.33 31.52 34.72
CA ILE A 591 -31.33 31.60 35.79
C ILE A 591 -30.03 31.01 35.25
#